data_AF-A0A6M1ZP78-F1
#
_entry.id   AF-A0A6M1ZP78-F1
#
_cell.length_a   1.000
_cell.length_b   1.000
_cell.length_c   1.000
_cell.angle_alpha   90.00
_cell.angle_beta   90.00
_cell.angle_gamma   90.00
#
_symmetry.space_group_name_H-M   'P 1'
#
loop_
_entity.id
_entity.type
_entity.pdbx_description
1 polymer ?
#
loop_
_entity_poly.entity_id
_entity_poly.type
_entity_poly.pdbx_seq_one_letter_code
_entity_poly.pdbx_strand_id
1 'polypeptide(L)'
;MRKVTLLFSLLSLTIPCHAVDQVVRSGETSTIPIDLLNDGDRAIVEEGGVLTTDGASAITVNDDNQTALNQGTISTINNNNHGIHNNGKDNAVITNSGRISTTGSTANGIFNDGGVNAVITNSGLISTT
;
A
#
# COMPACT_ATOMS: atom_id res chain seq x y z
N MET A 1 -29.61 13.87 9.22
CA MET A 1 -28.72 13.34 8.17
C MET A 1 -28.10 12.07 8.70
N ARG A 2 -28.61 10.90 8.28
CA ARG A 2 -28.17 9.59 8.80
C ARG A 2 -26.86 9.20 8.11
N LYS A 3 -25.80 8.98 8.89
CA LYS A 3 -24.56 8.35 8.42
C LYS A 3 -24.89 6.91 8.03
N VAL A 4 -24.73 6.58 6.75
CA VAL A 4 -24.79 5.20 6.26
C VAL A 4 -23.39 4.63 6.45
N THR A 5 -23.23 3.71 7.39
CA THR A 5 -22.02 2.89 7.53
C THR A 5 -22.16 1.71 6.58
N LEU A 6 -21.41 1.68 5.47
CA LEU A 6 -21.28 0.46 4.67
C LEU A 6 -20.35 -0.50 5.42
N LEU A 7 -20.92 -1.54 6.01
CA LEU A 7 -20.18 -2.70 6.51
C LEU A 7 -20.16 -3.74 5.39
N PHE A 8 -19.05 -3.84 4.65
CA PHE A 8 -18.84 -4.95 3.73
C PHE A 8 -18.43 -6.19 4.54
N SER A 9 -19.39 -7.07 4.80
CA SER A 9 -19.12 -8.44 5.22
C SER A 9 -18.76 -9.25 3.98
N LEU A 10 -17.48 -9.61 3.83
CA LEU A 10 -17.02 -10.45 2.73
C LEU A 10 -17.26 -11.92 3.08
N LEU A 11 -18.22 -12.55 2.38
CA LEU A 11 -18.40 -13.99 2.35
C LEU A 11 -17.24 -14.57 1.50
N SER A 12 -16.30 -15.29 2.10
CA SER A 12 -15.15 -15.86 1.38
C SER A 12 -15.56 -17.10 0.57
N LEU A 13 -15.81 -16.90 -0.73
CA LEU A 13 -15.77 -17.96 -1.72
C LEU A 13 -14.29 -18.15 -2.12
N THR A 14 -13.70 -19.31 -1.85
CA THR A 14 -12.33 -19.63 -2.29
C THR A 14 -12.32 -19.86 -3.80
N ILE A 15 -12.13 -18.79 -4.56
CA ILE A 15 -11.89 -18.83 -6.00
C ILE A 15 -10.36 -18.91 -6.19
N PRO A 16 -9.84 -19.77 -7.08
CA PRO A 16 -8.40 -19.94 -7.28
C PRO A 16 -7.70 -18.61 -7.55
N CYS A 17 -6.56 -18.42 -6.88
CA CYS A 17 -5.46 -17.49 -7.14
C CYS A 17 -5.60 -16.70 -8.46
N HIS A 18 -6.32 -15.58 -8.41
CA HIS A 18 -6.20 -14.54 -9.42
C HIS A 18 -5.64 -13.33 -8.69
N ALA A 19 -4.55 -12.78 -9.22
CA ALA A 19 -4.06 -11.48 -8.81
C ALA A 19 -5.23 -10.47 -8.75
N VAL A 20 -5.41 -9.85 -7.61
CA VAL A 20 -6.44 -8.83 -7.37
C VAL A 20 -5.78 -7.44 -7.37
N ASP A 21 -6.40 -6.53 -8.10
CA ASP A 21 -6.06 -5.11 -8.05
C ASP A 21 -6.88 -4.42 -6.95
N GLN A 22 -6.18 -3.94 -5.92
CA GLN A 22 -6.74 -3.08 -4.88
C GLN A 22 -6.43 -1.62 -5.25
N VAL A 23 -7.47 -0.84 -5.53
CA VAL A 23 -7.32 0.50 -6.12
C VAL A 23 -7.96 1.57 -5.22
N VAL A 24 -7.19 2.58 -4.83
CA VAL A 24 -7.68 3.86 -4.29
C VAL A 24 -7.74 4.85 -5.45
N ARG A 25 -8.95 5.19 -5.89
CA ARG A 25 -9.14 5.96 -7.13
C ARG A 25 -8.95 7.45 -6.93
N SER A 26 -8.79 8.16 -8.05
CA SER A 26 -8.78 9.62 -8.06
C SER A 26 -9.99 10.20 -7.32
N GLY A 27 -9.73 11.08 -6.34
CA GLY A 27 -10.76 11.73 -5.53
C GLY A 27 -11.29 10.88 -4.36
N GLU A 28 -10.86 9.62 -4.24
CA GLU A 28 -11.17 8.78 -3.09
C GLU A 28 -10.14 9.02 -1.96
N THR A 29 -10.61 8.89 -0.72
CA THR A 29 -9.74 8.78 0.44
C THR A 29 -10.03 7.45 1.13
N SER A 30 -9.02 6.59 1.19
CA SER A 30 -9.05 5.36 1.99
C SER A 30 -8.28 5.58 3.29
N THR A 31 -8.85 5.08 4.38
CA THR A 31 -8.18 4.98 5.69
C THR A 31 -7.82 3.53 6.05
N ILE A 32 -8.11 2.59 5.15
CA ILE A 32 -7.89 1.16 5.36
C ILE A 32 -6.59 0.80 4.64
N PRO A 33 -5.59 0.21 5.33
CA PRO A 33 -4.36 -0.26 4.71
C PRO A 33 -4.66 -1.31 3.63
N ILE A 34 -3.78 -1.40 2.64
CA ILE A 34 -3.84 -2.39 1.58
C ILE A 34 -2.84 -3.50 1.90
N ASP A 35 -3.33 -4.69 2.16
CA ASP A 35 -2.51 -5.90 2.27
C ASP A 35 -2.68 -6.72 0.98
N LEU A 36 -1.59 -6.91 0.25
CA LEU A 36 -1.54 -7.78 -0.93
C LEU A 36 -1.24 -9.19 -0.45
N LEU A 37 -2.15 -10.15 -0.72
CA LEU A 37 -2.17 -11.45 -0.04
C LEU A 37 -1.84 -12.64 -0.94
N ASN A 38 -1.92 -12.47 -2.25
CA ASN A 38 -1.67 -13.53 -3.22
C ASN A 38 -0.62 -13.10 -4.24
N ASP A 39 0.12 -14.08 -4.77
CA ASP A 39 1.06 -13.89 -5.88
C ASP A 39 0.47 -13.03 -7.00
N GLY A 40 1.23 -12.02 -7.43
CA GLY A 40 0.84 -11.12 -8.51
C GLY A 40 -0.19 -10.04 -8.15
N ASP A 41 -0.74 -10.01 -6.92
CA ASP A 41 -1.65 -8.94 -6.46
C ASP A 41 -1.04 -7.54 -6.67
N ARG A 42 -1.91 -6.55 -6.90
CA ARG A 42 -1.49 -5.16 -7.16
C ARG A 42 -2.18 -4.18 -6.24
N ALA A 43 -1.41 -3.25 -5.67
CA ALA A 43 -1.92 -2.05 -5.03
C ALA A 43 -1.74 -0.86 -5.96
N ILE A 44 -2.80 -0.09 -6.21
CA ILE A 44 -2.75 1.12 -7.04
C ILE A 44 -3.38 2.29 -6.26
N VAL A 45 -2.58 3.31 -5.98
CA VAL A 45 -3.08 4.61 -5.54
C VAL A 45 -2.99 5.54 -6.74
N GLU A 46 -4.13 5.81 -7.37
CA GLU A 46 -4.21 6.66 -8.56
C GLU A 46 -3.85 8.11 -8.24
N GLU A 47 -3.48 8.88 -9.27
CA GLU A 47 -3.33 10.33 -9.12
C GLU A 47 -4.61 10.95 -8.54
N GLY A 48 -4.46 11.81 -7.53
CA GLY A 48 -5.59 12.38 -6.78
C GLY A 48 -6.26 11.43 -5.77
N GLY A 49 -5.88 10.15 -5.73
CA GLY A 49 -6.26 9.23 -4.67
C GLY A 49 -5.44 9.47 -3.40
N VAL A 50 -6.06 9.26 -2.24
CA VAL A 50 -5.41 9.44 -0.93
C VAL A 50 -5.55 8.17 -0.09
N LEU A 51 -4.43 7.62 0.35
CA LEU A 51 -4.37 6.51 1.31
C LEU A 51 -3.69 7.01 2.58
N THR A 52 -4.43 7.05 3.69
CA THR A 52 -3.89 7.48 4.99
C THR A 52 -4.06 6.39 6.03
N THR A 53 -3.01 6.04 6.76
CA THR A 53 -3.10 5.00 7.79
C THR A 53 -2.52 5.48 9.12
N ASP A 54 -3.12 5.00 10.20
CA ASP A 54 -2.74 5.28 11.56
C ASP A 54 -2.60 3.93 12.29
N GLY A 55 -1.37 3.56 12.64
CA GLY A 55 -1.08 2.28 13.30
C GLY A 55 -0.79 1.09 12.36
N ALA A 56 -0.67 1.32 11.05
CA ALA A 56 -0.22 0.32 10.08
C ALA A 56 0.56 0.94 8.92
N SER A 57 1.37 0.13 8.24
CA SER A 57 1.92 0.50 6.93
C SER A 57 0.79 0.68 5.91
N ALA A 58 0.94 1.59 4.95
CA ALA A 58 -0.16 1.90 4.05
C ALA A 58 -0.41 0.79 3.03
N ILE A 59 0.66 0.31 2.39
CA ILE A 59 0.64 -0.85 1.49
C ILE A 59 1.64 -1.88 2.02
N THR A 60 1.18 -3.13 2.20
CA THR A 60 2.05 -4.26 2.56
C THR A 60 2.04 -5.32 1.46
N VAL A 61 3.22 -5.67 0.97
CA VAL A 61 3.46 -6.81 0.07
C VAL A 61 3.75 -8.04 0.94
N ASN A 62 2.86 -9.05 0.89
CA ASN A 62 2.95 -10.27 1.71
C ASN A 62 3.12 -11.57 0.89
N ASP A 63 3.13 -11.50 -0.43
CA ASP A 63 3.45 -12.61 -1.33
C ASP A 63 4.43 -12.17 -2.43
N ASP A 64 4.99 -13.13 -3.16
CA ASP A 64 5.96 -12.87 -4.23
C ASP A 64 5.31 -12.22 -5.46
N ASN A 65 6.15 -11.60 -6.30
CA ASN A 65 5.74 -11.02 -7.60
C ASN A 65 4.63 -9.96 -7.53
N GLN A 66 4.39 -9.37 -6.36
CA GLN A 66 3.37 -8.34 -6.17
C GLN A 66 3.84 -6.95 -6.62
N THR A 67 2.89 -6.09 -6.99
CA THR A 67 3.19 -4.72 -7.43
C THR A 67 2.52 -3.67 -6.55
N ALA A 68 3.27 -2.65 -6.13
CA ALA A 68 2.72 -1.46 -5.49
C ALA A 68 3.00 -0.22 -6.35
N LEU A 69 1.95 0.49 -6.78
CA LEU A 69 2.03 1.70 -7.60
C LEU A 69 1.39 2.87 -6.85
N ASN A 70 2.19 3.86 -6.49
CA ASN A 70 1.70 5.12 -5.94
C ASN A 70 1.87 6.27 -6.94
N GLN A 71 0.76 6.77 -7.48
CA GLN A 71 0.65 7.99 -8.27
C GLN A 71 -0.07 9.11 -7.50
N GLY A 72 -0.76 8.77 -6.41
CA GLY A 72 -1.49 9.70 -5.54
C GLY A 72 -0.71 10.10 -4.29
N THR A 73 -1.41 10.15 -3.16
CA THR A 73 -0.83 10.49 -1.85
C THR A 73 -0.98 9.34 -0.87
N ILE A 74 0.14 8.91 -0.29
CA ILE A 74 0.21 8.00 0.86
C ILE A 74 0.68 8.79 2.08
N SER A 75 -0.01 8.63 3.21
CA SER A 75 0.39 9.21 4.50
C SER A 75 0.29 8.17 5.62
N THR A 76 1.37 7.96 6.38
CA THR A 76 1.35 7.08 7.56
C THR A 76 1.84 7.82 8.80
N ILE A 77 1.27 7.47 9.95
CA ILE A 77 1.72 7.96 11.25
C ILE A 77 1.97 6.81 12.23
N ASN A 78 2.75 7.10 13.27
CA ASN A 78 3.28 6.21 14.31
C ASN A 78 4.54 5.44 13.92
N ASN A 79 5.16 4.88 14.96
CA ASN A 79 6.41 4.14 14.86
C ASN A 79 6.23 2.85 14.03
N ASN A 80 7.29 2.46 13.31
CA ASN A 80 7.33 1.26 12.47
C ASN A 80 6.27 1.19 11.35
N ASN A 81 5.60 2.29 11.03
CA ASN A 81 4.60 2.33 9.96
C ASN A 81 5.18 2.91 8.67
N HIS A 82 5.30 2.07 7.65
CA HIS A 82 5.92 2.43 6.39
C HIS A 82 4.89 2.90 5.36
N GLY A 83 5.31 3.76 4.42
CA GLY A 83 4.43 4.10 3.30
C GLY A 83 4.12 2.86 2.46
N ILE A 84 5.17 2.18 1.99
CA ILE A 84 5.08 0.88 1.32
C ILE A 84 6.06 -0.08 1.96
N HIS A 85 5.60 -1.23 2.42
CA HIS A 85 6.37 -2.26 3.08
C HIS A 85 6.40 -3.55 2.26
N ASN A 86 7.56 -3.95 1.76
CA ASN A 86 7.79 -5.32 1.32
C ASN A 86 8.27 -6.17 2.51
N ASN A 87 7.39 -7.06 2.96
CA ASN A 87 7.59 -7.91 4.13
C ASN A 87 8.40 -9.18 3.78
N GLY A 88 9.58 -8.97 3.20
CA GLY A 88 10.52 -10.03 2.84
C GLY A 88 10.12 -10.88 1.64
N LYS A 89 9.41 -10.32 0.66
CA LYS A 89 8.94 -11.05 -0.53
C LYS A 89 9.81 -10.81 -1.75
N ASP A 90 9.91 -11.83 -2.58
CA ASP A 90 10.79 -11.81 -3.73
C ASP A 90 10.10 -11.18 -4.94
N ASN A 91 10.92 -10.53 -5.78
CA ASN A 91 10.51 -9.92 -7.05
C ASN A 91 9.40 -8.86 -6.91
N ALA A 92 9.25 -8.25 -5.74
CA ALA A 92 8.31 -7.15 -5.53
C ALA A 92 8.66 -5.97 -6.45
N VAL A 93 7.65 -5.39 -7.11
CA VAL A 93 7.82 -4.19 -7.95
C VAL A 93 7.12 -3.01 -7.30
N ILE A 94 7.89 -2.05 -6.80
CA ILE A 94 7.37 -0.88 -6.11
C ILE A 94 7.71 0.38 -6.92
N THR A 95 6.70 1.14 -7.30
CA THR A 95 6.85 2.40 -8.03
C THR A 95 6.16 3.53 -7.31
N ASN A 96 6.90 4.59 -7.00
CA ASN A 96 6.36 5.84 -6.49
C ASN A 96 6.61 6.98 -7.49
N SER A 97 5.54 7.50 -8.09
CA SER A 97 5.53 8.76 -8.84
C SER A 97 4.69 9.84 -8.16
N GLY A 98 3.95 9.49 -7.09
CA GLY A 98 3.18 10.41 -6.27
C GLY A 98 3.93 10.91 -5.02
N ARG A 99 3.19 11.16 -3.95
CA ARG A 99 3.71 11.57 -2.64
C ARG A 99 3.60 10.42 -1.62
N ILE A 100 4.66 10.18 -0.87
CA ILE A 100 4.66 9.36 0.34
C ILE A 100 5.12 10.24 1.50
N SER A 101 4.34 10.29 2.58
CA SER A 101 4.67 10.98 3.83
C SER A 101 4.59 9.98 4.98
N THR A 102 5.66 9.84 5.77
CA THR A 102 5.64 8.98 6.96
C THR A 102 6.11 9.77 8.18
N THR A 103 5.48 9.52 9.32
CA THR A 103 5.86 10.17 10.58
C THR A 103 5.94 9.14 11.71
N GLY A 104 7.09 9.06 12.36
CA GLY A 104 7.30 8.14 13.49
C GLY A 104 8.69 7.53 13.52
N SER A 105 9.08 7.00 14.69
CA SER A 105 10.35 6.31 14.86
C SER A 105 10.41 5.09 13.94
N THR A 106 11.50 4.95 13.19
CA THR A 106 11.72 3.87 12.20
C THR A 106 10.69 3.81 11.06
N ALA A 107 9.86 4.85 10.88
CA ALA A 107 8.87 4.92 9.82
C ALA A 107 9.51 5.28 8.46
N ASN A 108 9.93 4.28 7.71
CA ASN A 108 10.47 4.46 6.35
C ASN A 108 9.38 4.75 5.29
N GLY A 109 9.69 5.56 4.29
CA GLY A 109 8.77 5.80 3.15
C GLY A 109 8.50 4.54 2.33
N ILE A 110 9.55 3.85 1.89
CA ILE A 110 9.49 2.53 1.26
C ILE A 110 10.50 1.65 2.00
N PHE A 111 10.07 0.49 2.48
CA PHE A 111 10.91 -0.46 3.20
C PHE A 111 10.88 -1.83 2.55
N ASN A 112 12.05 -2.36 2.21
CA ASN A 112 12.22 -3.73 1.74
C ASN A 112 12.91 -4.55 2.83
N ASP A 113 12.14 -5.38 3.53
CA ASP A 113 12.63 -6.18 4.65
C ASP A 113 13.23 -7.51 4.17
N GLY A 114 14.31 -7.43 3.41
CA GLY A 114 15.08 -8.60 2.99
C GLY A 114 14.57 -9.36 1.76
N GLY A 115 13.55 -8.85 1.06
CA GLY A 115 13.08 -9.43 -0.21
C GLY A 115 14.16 -9.37 -1.30
N VAL A 116 14.30 -10.46 -2.06
CA VAL A 116 15.31 -10.61 -3.11
C VAL A 116 14.76 -10.12 -4.45
N ASN A 117 15.62 -9.53 -5.29
CA ASN A 117 15.27 -8.99 -6.62
C ASN A 117 14.12 -7.96 -6.62
N ALA A 118 13.84 -7.33 -5.48
CA ALA A 118 12.87 -6.25 -5.43
C ALA A 118 13.33 -5.07 -6.31
N VAL A 119 12.42 -4.55 -7.12
CA VAL A 119 12.65 -3.38 -7.97
C VAL A 119 11.89 -2.20 -7.37
N ILE A 120 12.62 -1.22 -6.85
CA ILE A 120 12.04 -0.01 -6.27
C ILE A 120 12.40 1.19 -7.15
N THR A 121 11.40 1.84 -7.73
CA THR A 121 11.56 3.05 -8.56
C THR A 121 10.86 4.22 -7.91
N ASN A 122 11.58 5.33 -7.71
CA ASN A 122 11.01 6.57 -7.21
C ASN A 122 11.28 7.72 -8.20
N SER A 123 10.20 8.31 -8.71
CA SER A 123 10.20 9.60 -9.42
C SER A 123 9.38 10.68 -8.70
N GLY A 124 8.66 10.29 -7.63
CA GLY A 124 7.86 11.18 -6.79
C GLY A 124 8.60 11.69 -5.55
N LEU A 125 7.82 12.24 -4.62
CA LEU A 125 8.32 12.77 -3.34
C LEU A 125 8.14 11.75 -2.22
N ILE A 126 9.21 11.52 -1.46
CA ILE A 126 9.18 10.77 -0.21
C ILE A 126 9.66 11.70 0.91
N SER A 127 8.86 11.85 1.96
CA SER A 127 9.17 12.66 3.14
C SER A 127 8.94 11.84 4.40
N THR A 128 9.95 11.76 5.26
CA THR A 128 9.91 10.99 6.52
C THR A 128 10.32 11.90 7.67
N THR A 129 9.58 11.90 8.79
CA THR A 129 9.84 12.77 9.95
C THR A 129 9.74 12.05 11.29
#